data_AF-A0A927QIT3-F1
#
_entry.id   AF-A0A927QIT3-F1
#
_cell.length_a   1.000
_cell.length_b   1.000
_cell.length_c   1.000
_cell.angle_alpha   90.00
_cell.angle_beta   90.00
_cell.angle_gamma   90.00
#
_symmetry.space_group_name_H-M   'P 1'
#
loop_
_entity.id
_entity.type
_entity.pdbx_description
1 polymer ?
#
loop_
_entity_poly.entity_id
_entity_poly.type
_entity_poly.pdbx_seq_one_letter_code
_entity_poly.pdbx_strand_id
1 'polypeptide(L)'
;MSTTATVRRAPLIAMAAALFITGFAAESTPAAASQSGEQLRTVAAFGTVASAGTVEATAAKARTSYTRTRGSTSEPFVLTVVDTKGKVRGTMGGTASQSEKLNSKSHDWTRTLKIKITSATGAAKNGAKINTKISCGKGARRCQPSAAVKGTLKTGRTYTATWKIHSPGKKTVTHKPVPVATISVTGATPDNSSPVTMRGVRCDSVSYLGKPGCVYASWLPSFTLSRKDSAVKEAAQHVYDAQRKVKGKPGLSKPLHRLTGKKKIDKNRSIVCKKSYKRPKGKSCDEYPMASTREGGGQESKGLSSHRMINAKQNSKAGTRLNQFYGQNRIIDGDGFFVKAK
;
A
#
# COMPACT_ATOMS: atom_id res chain seq x y z
N MET A 1 -31.98 17.83 51.58
CA MET A 1 -31.26 19.09 51.33
C MET A 1 -31.43 19.42 49.85
N SER A 2 -32.47 20.18 49.55
CA SER A 2 -32.78 20.72 48.21
C SER A 2 -32.16 22.11 48.09
N THR A 3 -31.59 22.42 46.93
CA THR A 3 -31.34 23.81 46.54
C THR A 3 -31.83 24.04 45.10
N THR A 4 -32.95 24.75 45.06
CA THR A 4 -33.68 25.32 43.94
C THR A 4 -32.91 26.52 43.37
N ALA A 5 -32.89 26.68 42.04
CA ALA A 5 -32.47 27.92 41.38
C ALA A 5 -33.65 28.48 40.57
N THR A 6 -34.09 29.67 40.98
CA THR A 6 -35.30 30.37 40.55
C THR A 6 -35.02 31.26 39.34
N VAL A 7 -35.84 31.14 38.29
CA VAL A 7 -35.85 32.02 37.11
C VAL A 7 -36.64 33.29 37.45
N ARG A 8 -36.03 34.48 37.30
CA ARG A 8 -36.73 35.78 37.41
C ARG A 8 -37.11 36.29 36.01
N ARG A 9 -38.41 36.50 35.80
CA ARG A 9 -39.00 37.32 34.73
C ARG A 9 -39.07 38.78 35.17
N ALA A 10 -38.91 39.71 34.24
CA ALA A 10 -39.22 41.13 34.39
C ALA A 10 -39.99 41.63 33.13
N PRO A 11 -40.78 42.73 33.23
CA PRO A 11 -42.06 42.85 32.53
C PRO A 11 -42.04 43.70 31.25
N LEU A 12 -43.15 43.57 30.50
CA LEU A 12 -43.55 44.37 29.35
C LEU A 12 -43.71 45.86 29.71
N ILE A 13 -43.23 46.74 28.82
CA ILE A 13 -43.71 48.12 28.69
C ILE A 13 -43.97 48.37 27.20
N ALA A 14 -45.20 48.77 26.88
CA ALA A 14 -45.64 49.21 25.58
C ALA A 14 -45.47 50.74 25.47
N MET A 15 -45.02 51.25 24.31
CA MET A 15 -45.35 52.62 23.88
C MET A 15 -45.33 52.77 22.35
N ALA A 16 -46.52 53.17 21.87
CA ALA A 16 -46.89 54.12 20.82
C ALA A 16 -46.06 54.28 19.53
N ALA A 17 -46.80 54.23 18.43
CA ALA A 17 -46.42 54.56 17.06
C ALA A 17 -46.24 56.08 16.85
N ALA A 18 -45.30 56.44 15.97
CA ALA A 18 -45.29 57.72 15.26
C ALA A 18 -44.95 57.46 13.79
N LEU A 19 -45.89 57.85 12.93
CA LEU A 19 -45.87 57.75 11.47
C LEU A 19 -45.10 58.96 10.92
N PHE A 20 -44.00 58.73 10.19
CA PHE A 20 -43.38 59.77 9.37
C PHE A 20 -43.23 59.25 7.93
N ILE A 21 -43.97 59.88 7.03
CA ILE A 21 -43.87 59.75 5.58
C ILE A 21 -42.82 60.75 5.12
N THR A 22 -41.68 60.27 4.60
CA THR A 22 -40.80 61.07 3.74
C THR A 22 -40.37 60.23 2.56
N GLY A 23 -40.64 60.74 1.36
CA GLY A 23 -40.32 60.10 0.09
C GLY A 23 -38.82 59.98 -0.11
N PHE A 24 -38.40 58.85 -0.69
CA PHE A 24 -37.06 58.67 -1.23
C PHE A 24 -37.14 58.40 -2.72
N ALA A 25 -36.30 59.13 -3.44
CA ALA A 25 -36.10 59.09 -4.87
C ALA A 25 -35.77 57.68 -5.36
N ALA A 26 -36.25 57.35 -6.56
CA ALA A 26 -35.87 56.14 -7.26
C ALA A 26 -34.39 56.20 -7.66
N GLU A 27 -33.53 55.54 -6.88
CA GLU A 27 -32.20 55.17 -7.34
C GLU A 27 -32.34 54.07 -8.39
N SER A 28 -31.93 54.40 -9.62
CA SER A 28 -31.76 53.43 -10.69
C SER A 28 -30.69 52.41 -10.26
N THR A 29 -31.14 51.20 -9.91
CA THR A 29 -30.24 50.05 -9.75
C THR A 29 -29.46 49.83 -11.04
N PRO A 30 -28.12 49.81 -11.03
CA PRO A 30 -27.37 49.39 -12.20
C PRO A 30 -27.73 47.92 -12.47
N ALA A 31 -28.13 47.66 -13.72
CA ALA A 31 -28.44 46.33 -14.20
C ALA A 31 -27.33 45.36 -13.81
N ALA A 32 -27.68 44.31 -13.07
CA ALA A 32 -26.79 43.18 -12.85
C ALA A 32 -26.42 42.61 -14.22
N ALA A 33 -25.19 42.87 -14.66
CA ALA A 33 -24.62 42.20 -15.81
C ALA A 33 -24.64 40.69 -15.52
N SER A 34 -25.59 39.99 -16.15
CA SER A 34 -25.62 38.54 -16.20
C SER A 34 -24.31 38.07 -16.82
N GLN A 35 -23.35 37.65 -15.99
CA GLN A 35 -22.26 36.80 -16.46
C GLN A 35 -22.84 35.43 -16.82
N SER A 36 -23.43 35.33 -18.00
CA SER A 36 -23.99 34.09 -18.58
C SER A 36 -22.89 33.14 -19.07
N GLY A 37 -21.76 33.08 -18.35
CA GLY A 37 -20.72 32.10 -18.60
C GLY A 37 -21.14 30.77 -18.01
N GLU A 38 -21.42 29.78 -18.86
CA GLU A 38 -21.72 28.42 -18.43
C GLU A 38 -20.55 27.86 -17.59
N GLN A 39 -20.77 27.65 -16.29
CA GLN A 39 -19.72 27.24 -15.36
C GLN A 39 -19.39 25.74 -15.57
N LEU A 40 -18.14 25.44 -15.91
CA LEU A 40 -17.68 24.07 -16.15
C LEU A 40 -16.93 23.51 -14.93
N ARG A 41 -16.93 22.18 -14.76
CA ARG A 41 -16.10 21.47 -13.79
C ARG A 41 -15.41 20.26 -14.42
N THR A 42 -14.24 19.90 -13.90
CA THR A 42 -13.56 18.65 -14.27
C THR A 42 -13.94 17.52 -13.32
N VAL A 43 -14.00 16.29 -13.83
CA VAL A 43 -14.16 15.07 -13.04
C VAL A 43 -13.17 14.05 -13.59
N ALA A 44 -12.24 13.59 -12.76
CA ALA A 44 -11.22 12.63 -13.17
C ALA A 44 -11.42 11.29 -12.47
N ALA A 45 -11.43 10.22 -13.26
CA ALA A 45 -11.63 8.85 -12.82
C ALA A 45 -10.43 7.98 -13.20
N PHE A 46 -10.03 7.14 -12.25
CA PHE A 46 -9.03 6.09 -12.42
C PHE A 46 -9.75 4.74 -12.20
N GLY A 47 -9.67 3.82 -13.15
CA GLY A 47 -10.26 2.48 -13.05
C GLY A 47 -11.75 2.35 -13.40
N THR A 48 -12.49 3.44 -13.60
CA THR A 48 -13.88 3.42 -14.11
C THR A 48 -13.96 4.15 -15.45
N VAL A 49 -14.57 3.49 -16.43
CA VAL A 49 -14.95 4.09 -17.71
C VAL A 49 -16.47 4.23 -17.68
N ALA A 50 -16.98 5.28 -17.04
CA ALA A 50 -18.39 5.62 -17.25
C ALA A 50 -18.48 6.28 -18.63
N SER A 51 -18.92 5.56 -19.66
CA SER A 51 -19.44 6.20 -20.86
C SER A 51 -20.72 6.93 -20.47
N ALA A 52 -20.80 8.21 -20.82
CA ALA A 52 -22.06 8.93 -20.77
C ALA A 52 -23.01 8.27 -21.78
N GLY A 53 -24.09 7.67 -21.27
CA GLY A 53 -25.16 7.08 -22.08
C GLY A 53 -24.99 5.58 -22.34
N THR A 54 -25.71 4.78 -21.54
CA THR A 54 -26.04 3.36 -21.72
C THR A 54 -24.91 2.31 -21.71
N VAL A 55 -25.27 1.17 -21.09
CA VAL A 55 -24.54 -0.10 -20.88
C VAL A 55 -23.52 -0.08 -19.74
N GLU A 56 -23.71 -1.01 -18.79
CA GLU A 56 -22.91 -1.24 -17.60
C GLU A 56 -21.41 -1.07 -17.83
N ALA A 57 -20.81 -0.08 -17.18
CA ALA A 57 -19.37 0.05 -17.12
C ALA A 57 -18.80 -1.13 -16.32
N THR A 58 -18.42 -2.21 -16.98
CA THR A 58 -17.55 -3.22 -16.35
C THR A 58 -16.23 -2.53 -16.03
N ALA A 59 -16.02 -2.18 -14.77
CA ALA A 59 -14.77 -1.60 -14.29
C ALA A 59 -13.62 -2.54 -14.67
N ALA A 60 -12.77 -2.15 -15.62
CA ALA A 60 -11.62 -2.94 -15.99
C ALA A 60 -10.71 -3.05 -14.76
N LYS A 61 -10.64 -4.24 -14.15
CA LYS A 61 -9.83 -4.48 -12.95
C LYS A 61 -8.38 -4.06 -13.23
N ALA A 62 -7.82 -3.26 -12.33
CA ALA A 62 -6.44 -2.83 -12.42
C ALA A 62 -5.49 -4.04 -12.47
N ARG A 63 -4.52 -4.02 -13.40
CA ARG A 63 -3.53 -5.09 -13.52
C ARG A 63 -2.40 -4.82 -12.54
N THR A 64 -2.37 -5.57 -11.43
CA THR A 64 -1.39 -5.37 -10.36
C THR A 64 -0.34 -6.48 -10.32
N SER A 65 0.92 -6.12 -10.06
CA SER A 65 2.00 -7.09 -9.79
C SER A 65 2.84 -6.64 -8.61
N TYR A 66 3.28 -7.60 -7.78
CA TYR A 66 4.07 -7.33 -6.58
C TYR A 66 5.20 -8.34 -6.38
N THR A 67 6.32 -7.84 -5.89
CA THR A 67 7.33 -8.59 -5.15
C THR A 67 7.45 -8.00 -3.74
N ARG A 68 8.40 -8.48 -2.94
CA ARG A 68 8.66 -7.93 -1.60
C ARG A 68 9.04 -6.44 -1.61
N THR A 69 9.65 -5.95 -2.70
CA THR A 69 10.19 -4.59 -2.81
C THR A 69 9.76 -3.84 -4.07
N ARG A 70 8.90 -4.43 -4.90
CA ARG A 70 8.38 -3.78 -6.12
C ARG A 70 6.88 -3.96 -6.20
N GLY A 71 6.19 -2.92 -6.64
CA GLY A 71 4.77 -2.95 -6.92
C GLY A 71 4.50 -2.22 -8.23
N SER A 72 3.53 -2.70 -9.00
CA SER A 72 3.01 -1.98 -10.15
C SER A 72 1.50 -2.17 -10.26
N THR A 73 0.82 -1.16 -10.80
CA THR A 73 -0.59 -1.21 -11.17
C THR A 73 -0.82 -0.42 -12.46
N SER A 74 -1.77 -0.84 -13.28
CA SER A 74 -2.17 -0.15 -14.51
C SER A 74 -3.69 -0.21 -14.65
N GLU A 75 -4.29 0.92 -15.00
CA GLU A 75 -5.74 1.12 -15.05
C GLU A 75 -6.13 2.17 -16.11
N PRO A 76 -7.36 2.13 -16.66
CA PRO A 76 -7.88 3.20 -17.49
C PRO A 76 -7.91 4.54 -16.74
N PHE A 77 -7.71 5.62 -17.50
CA PHE A 77 -7.87 6.99 -17.04
C PHE A 77 -8.89 7.71 -17.91
N VAL A 78 -9.84 8.39 -17.27
CA VAL A 78 -10.83 9.24 -17.94
C VAL A 78 -10.92 10.57 -17.20
N LEU A 79 -10.89 11.66 -17.94
CA LEU A 79 -11.21 12.99 -17.47
C LEU A 79 -12.43 13.49 -18.25
N THR A 80 -13.46 13.94 -17.55
CA THR A 80 -14.69 14.48 -18.13
C THR A 80 -14.82 15.95 -17.72
N VAL A 81 -15.17 16.80 -18.68
CA VAL A 81 -15.57 18.20 -18.42
C VAL A 81 -17.08 18.25 -18.52
N VAL A 82 -17.76 18.67 -17.45
CA VAL A 82 -19.22 18.78 -17.40
C VAL A 82 -19.63 20.19 -17.03
N ASP A 83 -20.78 20.64 -17.53
CA ASP A 83 -21.41 21.89 -17.09
C ASP A 83 -22.21 21.70 -15.79
N THR A 84 -22.82 22.78 -15.30
CA THR A 84 -23.64 22.78 -14.08
C THR A 84 -24.87 21.88 -14.16
N LYS A 85 -25.35 21.58 -15.38
CA LYS A 85 -26.49 20.68 -15.64
C LYS A 85 -26.04 19.22 -15.82
N GLY A 86 -24.74 18.93 -15.68
CA GLY A 86 -24.17 17.61 -15.82
C GLY A 86 -23.95 17.15 -17.27
N LYS A 87 -24.17 18.02 -18.26
CA LYS A 87 -23.94 17.66 -19.67
C LYS A 87 -22.44 17.65 -19.97
N VAL A 88 -22.00 16.62 -20.67
CA VAL A 88 -20.59 16.44 -21.06
C VAL A 88 -20.21 17.44 -22.14
N ARG A 89 -19.17 18.24 -21.87
CA ARG A 89 -18.62 19.27 -22.77
C ARG A 89 -17.25 18.90 -23.34
N GLY A 90 -16.64 17.83 -22.84
CA GLY A 90 -15.39 17.30 -23.35
C GLY A 90 -14.92 16.11 -22.54
N THR A 91 -14.06 15.29 -23.14
CA THR A 91 -13.46 14.13 -22.47
C THR A 91 -11.99 14.01 -22.82
N MET A 92 -11.22 13.34 -21.97
CA MET A 92 -9.86 12.91 -22.25
C MET A 92 -9.66 11.50 -21.72
N GLY A 93 -9.23 10.59 -22.60
CA GLY A 93 -9.07 9.17 -22.30
C GLY A 93 -7.61 8.73 -22.39
N GLY A 94 -7.25 7.72 -21.59
CA GLY A 94 -5.90 7.19 -21.57
C GLY A 94 -5.69 6.05 -20.59
N THR A 95 -4.44 5.86 -20.19
CA THR A 95 -4.02 4.86 -19.22
C THR A 95 -3.17 5.49 -18.13
N ALA A 96 -3.51 5.21 -16.87
CA ALA A 96 -2.70 5.52 -15.72
C ALA A 96 -1.92 4.26 -15.28
N SER A 97 -0.63 4.41 -15.02
CA SER A 97 0.22 3.33 -14.51
C SER A 97 1.05 3.83 -13.34
N GLN A 98 1.13 3.03 -12.29
CA GLN A 98 1.95 3.31 -11.13
C GLN A 98 3.00 2.24 -10.95
N SER A 99 4.19 2.64 -10.50
CA SER A 99 5.23 1.74 -10.03
C SER A 99 5.83 2.25 -8.73
N GLU A 100 6.20 1.33 -7.85
CA GLU A 100 6.82 1.66 -6.56
C GLU A 100 7.98 0.69 -6.32
N LYS A 101 9.14 1.26 -5.96
CA LYS A 101 10.39 0.56 -5.70
C LYS A 101 10.83 0.85 -4.28
N LEU A 102 10.60 -0.12 -3.40
CA LEU A 102 11.02 -0.12 -2.00
C LEU A 102 12.47 -0.57 -1.83
N ASN A 103 13.01 -0.38 -0.63
CA ASN A 103 14.34 -0.81 -0.28
C ASN A 103 14.38 -1.56 1.06
N SER A 104 14.70 -2.84 1.04
CA SER A 104 14.87 -3.66 2.25
C SER A 104 15.93 -3.15 3.24
N LYS A 105 16.78 -2.19 2.82
CA LYS A 105 17.90 -1.62 3.56
C LYS A 105 17.90 -0.07 3.59
N SER A 106 16.78 0.58 3.29
CA SER A 106 16.59 2.02 3.50
C SER A 106 15.14 2.35 3.87
N HIS A 107 14.95 3.43 4.64
CA HIS A 107 13.64 4.05 4.84
C HIS A 107 13.15 4.86 3.65
N ASP A 108 13.98 5.00 2.62
CA ASP A 108 13.65 5.69 1.38
C ASP A 108 13.14 4.71 0.33
N TRP A 109 12.12 5.14 -0.39
CA TRP A 109 11.64 4.48 -1.58
C TRP A 109 11.18 5.47 -2.64
N THR A 110 10.88 4.96 -3.83
CA THR A 110 10.42 5.78 -4.95
C THR A 110 9.08 5.28 -5.45
N ARG A 111 8.18 6.21 -5.76
CA ARG A 111 6.92 5.96 -6.45
C ARG A 111 6.82 6.80 -7.70
N THR A 112 6.34 6.21 -8.78
CA THR A 112 6.15 6.86 -10.07
C THR A 112 4.72 6.67 -10.53
N LEU A 113 4.09 7.75 -11.00
CA LEU A 113 2.82 7.76 -11.71
C LEU A 113 3.08 8.19 -13.16
N LYS A 114 2.53 7.44 -14.11
CA LYS A 114 2.51 7.77 -15.53
C LYS A 114 1.08 7.84 -16.02
N ILE A 115 0.72 8.89 -16.75
CA ILE A 115 -0.60 9.02 -17.40
C ILE A 115 -0.34 9.27 -18.89
N LYS A 116 -0.68 8.28 -19.73
CA LYS A 116 -0.61 8.39 -21.19
C LYS A 116 -1.98 8.73 -21.73
N ILE A 117 -2.09 9.82 -22.47
CA ILE A 117 -3.36 10.26 -23.06
C ILE A 117 -3.43 9.80 -24.52
N THR A 118 -4.54 9.17 -24.88
CA THR A 118 -4.78 8.60 -26.22
C THR A 118 -5.88 9.32 -26.97
N SER A 119 -6.82 9.96 -26.27
CA SER A 119 -7.92 10.71 -26.90
C SER A 119 -8.28 11.95 -26.10
N ALA A 120 -8.76 12.99 -26.78
CA ALA A 120 -9.34 14.17 -26.17
C ALA A 120 -10.38 14.82 -27.09
N THR A 121 -11.50 15.29 -26.52
CA THR A 121 -12.63 15.90 -27.25
C THR A 121 -13.14 17.16 -26.55
N GLY A 122 -13.87 18.00 -27.30
CA GLY A 122 -14.57 19.18 -26.78
C GLY A 122 -13.65 20.12 -25.97
N ALA A 123 -14.13 20.58 -24.82
CA ALA A 123 -13.41 21.48 -23.93
C ALA A 123 -12.02 20.96 -23.48
N ALA A 124 -11.77 19.65 -23.52
CA ALA A 124 -10.49 19.04 -23.15
C ALA A 124 -9.49 18.90 -24.33
N LYS A 125 -9.88 19.24 -25.56
CA LYS A 125 -9.07 19.03 -26.80
C LYS A 125 -7.71 19.74 -26.76
N ASN A 126 -7.64 20.90 -26.12
CA ASN A 126 -6.42 21.70 -25.99
C ASN A 126 -5.49 21.24 -24.84
N GLY A 127 -5.90 20.20 -24.10
CA GLY A 127 -5.16 19.62 -22.98
C GLY A 127 -5.60 20.14 -21.61
N ALA A 128 -4.95 19.61 -20.57
CA ALA A 128 -5.19 19.99 -19.18
C ALA A 128 -3.87 20.24 -18.43
N LYS A 129 -3.90 21.12 -17.44
CA LYS A 129 -2.81 21.24 -16.45
C LYS A 129 -3.02 20.19 -15.35
N ILE A 130 -1.94 19.59 -14.87
CA ILE A 130 -1.98 18.60 -13.79
C ILE A 130 -0.94 18.96 -12.72
N ASN A 131 -1.33 18.85 -11.46
CA ASN A 131 -0.44 18.91 -10.30
C ASN A 131 -0.65 17.66 -9.45
N THR A 132 0.40 16.88 -9.24
CA THR A 132 0.31 15.65 -8.45
C THR A 132 1.20 15.68 -7.21
N LYS A 133 0.69 15.16 -6.10
CA LYS A 133 1.43 15.04 -4.83
C LYS A 133 1.16 13.68 -4.17
N ILE A 134 2.01 13.28 -3.24
CA ILE A 134 1.73 12.14 -2.37
C ILE A 134 1.12 12.65 -1.05
N SER A 135 -0.03 12.10 -0.69
CA SER A 135 -0.63 12.24 0.63
C SER A 135 -0.21 11.07 1.52
N CYS A 136 0.28 11.36 2.72
CA CYS A 136 0.74 10.37 3.70
C CYS A 136 -0.21 10.18 4.89
N GLY A 137 -1.46 10.68 4.80
CA GLY A 137 -2.46 10.57 5.87
C GLY A 137 -2.10 11.32 7.17
N LYS A 138 -2.87 11.09 8.25
CA LYS A 138 -2.65 11.68 9.59
C LYS A 138 -2.01 10.64 10.56
N GLY A 139 -1.30 11.12 11.60
CA GLY A 139 -0.74 10.30 12.69
C GLY A 139 0.63 9.66 12.41
N ALA A 140 0.99 8.57 13.10
CA ALA A 140 2.26 7.85 12.95
C ALA A 140 2.53 7.30 11.53
N ARG A 141 1.58 7.44 10.60
CA ARG A 141 1.65 7.06 9.18
C ARG A 141 2.24 8.15 8.28
N ARG A 142 2.65 9.30 8.83
CA ARG A 142 3.22 10.43 8.09
C ARG A 142 4.59 10.09 7.50
N CYS A 143 4.59 9.49 6.31
CA CYS A 143 5.75 9.53 5.43
C CYS A 143 6.05 10.97 4.98
N GLN A 144 7.27 11.20 4.52
CA GLN A 144 7.76 12.48 4.03
C GLN A 144 8.05 12.35 2.52
N PRO A 145 7.10 12.73 1.66
CA PRO A 145 7.31 12.70 0.21
C PRO A 145 8.04 13.96 -0.26
N SER A 146 8.73 13.85 -1.39
CA SER A 146 9.26 15.00 -2.13
C SER A 146 8.14 15.91 -2.64
N ALA A 147 8.52 17.09 -3.14
CA ALA A 147 7.60 18.10 -3.64
C ALA A 147 6.63 17.59 -4.72
N ALA A 148 5.51 18.31 -4.86
CA ALA A 148 4.51 18.06 -5.90
C ALA A 148 5.10 18.25 -7.31
N VAL A 149 4.61 17.45 -8.27
CA VAL A 149 5.06 17.50 -9.66
C VAL A 149 3.96 18.10 -10.52
N LYS A 150 4.28 19.19 -11.22
CA LYS A 150 3.38 19.86 -12.17
C LYS A 150 3.64 19.37 -13.60
N GLY A 151 2.64 19.44 -14.46
CA GLY A 151 2.78 19.11 -15.87
C GLY A 151 1.52 19.38 -16.68
N THR A 152 1.47 18.80 -17.87
CA THR A 152 0.32 18.89 -18.76
C THR A 152 -0.09 17.52 -19.28
N LEU A 153 -1.39 17.34 -19.49
CA LEU A 153 -1.99 16.20 -20.15
C LEU A 153 -2.36 16.62 -21.57
N LYS A 154 -1.83 15.92 -22.58
CA LYS A 154 -2.09 16.15 -24.00
C LYS A 154 -2.09 14.84 -24.75
N THR A 155 -2.96 14.72 -25.75
CA THR A 155 -3.04 13.56 -26.64
C THR A 155 -1.67 13.21 -27.23
N GLY A 156 -1.33 11.92 -27.22
CA GLY A 156 -0.04 11.41 -27.70
C GLY A 156 1.13 11.58 -26.73
N ARG A 157 0.94 12.27 -25.60
CA ARG A 157 1.99 12.48 -24.59
C ARG A 157 1.77 11.64 -23.33
N THR A 158 2.87 11.38 -22.62
CA THR A 158 2.85 10.74 -21.30
C THR A 158 3.32 11.73 -20.26
N TYR A 159 2.44 12.06 -19.31
CA TYR A 159 2.83 12.74 -18.08
C TYR A 159 3.52 11.74 -17.14
N THR A 160 4.62 12.14 -16.51
CA THR A 160 5.34 11.32 -15.53
C THR A 160 5.62 12.14 -14.27
N ALA A 161 5.21 11.63 -13.12
CA ALA A 161 5.55 12.15 -11.80
C ALA A 161 6.31 11.09 -11.01
N THR A 162 7.44 11.46 -10.42
CA THR A 162 8.24 10.57 -9.55
C THR A 162 8.47 11.26 -8.22
N TRP A 163 8.16 10.57 -7.14
CA TRP A 163 8.39 11.03 -5.77
C TRP A 163 9.38 10.13 -5.06
N LYS A 164 10.33 10.76 -4.37
CA LYS A 164 11.09 10.11 -3.30
C LYS A 164 10.27 10.21 -2.03
N ILE A 165 10.14 9.12 -1.29
CA ILE A 165 9.34 9.07 -0.07
C ILE A 165 10.20 8.47 1.03
N HIS A 166 10.20 9.13 2.19
CA HIS A 166 10.95 8.71 3.38
C HIS A 166 10.00 8.32 4.52
N SER A 167 10.34 7.27 5.26
CA SER A 167 9.67 6.87 6.50
C SER A 167 10.45 7.41 7.71
N PRO A 168 9.95 8.43 8.43
CA PRO A 168 10.66 8.95 9.59
C PRO A 168 10.59 8.02 10.80
N GLY A 169 11.57 8.14 11.69
CA GLY A 169 11.61 7.44 12.98
C GLY A 169 12.13 6.00 12.89
N LYS A 170 12.08 5.28 14.02
CA LYS A 170 12.66 3.92 14.15
C LYS A 170 11.65 2.81 14.42
N LYS A 171 10.40 3.18 14.71
CA LYS A 171 9.34 2.21 15.03
C LYS A 171 8.91 1.46 13.78
N THR A 172 8.43 0.23 13.97
CA THR A 172 7.77 -0.51 12.91
C THR A 172 6.43 0.16 12.58
N VAL A 173 6.27 0.60 11.34
CA VAL A 173 5.10 1.32 10.86
C VAL A 173 4.70 0.82 9.48
N THR A 174 3.41 0.85 9.16
CA THR A 174 2.91 0.60 7.80
C THR A 174 2.29 1.86 7.22
N HIS A 175 2.94 2.41 6.19
CA HIS A 175 2.47 3.57 5.42
C HIS A 175 1.50 3.13 4.32
N LYS A 176 0.59 4.04 3.97
CA LYS A 176 -0.32 3.92 2.81
C LYS A 176 -0.29 5.24 2.02
N PRO A 177 0.82 5.55 1.33
CA PRO A 177 0.90 6.77 0.52
C PRO A 177 -0.16 6.73 -0.60
N VAL A 178 -0.85 7.85 -0.82
CA VAL A 178 -1.87 8.00 -1.87
C VAL A 178 -1.49 9.16 -2.78
N PRO A 179 -1.28 8.94 -4.09
CA PRO A 179 -1.13 10.02 -5.05
C PRO A 179 -2.46 10.75 -5.19
N VAL A 180 -2.40 12.08 -5.14
CA VAL A 180 -3.54 12.97 -5.38
C VAL A 180 -3.20 13.82 -6.60
N ALA A 181 -4.09 13.84 -7.58
CA ALA A 181 -3.99 14.63 -8.80
C ALA A 181 -5.06 15.72 -8.83
N THR A 182 -4.61 16.97 -8.93
CA THR A 182 -5.46 18.12 -9.21
C THR A 182 -5.35 18.44 -10.71
N ILE A 183 -6.46 18.37 -11.44
CA ILE A 183 -6.47 18.53 -12.90
C ILE A 183 -7.36 19.72 -13.30
N SER A 184 -6.78 20.67 -14.03
CA SER A 184 -7.44 21.90 -14.46
C SER A 184 -7.54 21.96 -15.98
N VAL A 185 -8.75 22.16 -16.49
CA VAL A 185 -9.03 22.51 -17.90
C VAL A 185 -9.40 23.99 -17.94
N THR A 186 -8.97 24.72 -18.96
CA THR A 186 -9.28 26.15 -19.10
C THR A 186 -10.79 26.39 -19.05
N GLY A 187 -11.24 27.33 -18.22
CA GLY A 187 -12.65 27.65 -18.03
C GLY A 187 -13.43 26.68 -17.12
N ALA A 188 -12.79 25.64 -16.58
CA ALA A 188 -13.41 24.68 -15.68
C ALA A 188 -12.80 24.72 -14.27
N THR A 189 -13.64 24.60 -13.24
CA THR A 189 -13.20 24.42 -11.86
C THR A 189 -12.54 23.04 -11.69
N PRO A 190 -11.35 22.95 -11.09
CA PRO A 190 -10.63 21.69 -10.97
C PRO A 190 -11.19 20.79 -9.85
N ASP A 191 -11.07 19.48 -10.06
CA ASP A 191 -11.33 18.45 -9.04
C ASP A 191 -10.04 17.73 -8.62
N ASN A 192 -10.08 17.14 -7.42
CA ASN A 192 -9.03 16.30 -6.87
C ASN A 192 -9.40 14.82 -7.03
N SER A 193 -8.57 14.07 -7.73
CA SER A 193 -8.75 12.64 -7.97
C SER A 193 -7.55 11.86 -7.45
N SER A 194 -7.72 10.57 -7.21
CA SER A 194 -6.64 9.69 -6.74
C SER A 194 -6.64 8.38 -7.55
N PRO A 195 -5.48 7.96 -8.08
CA PRO A 195 -5.32 6.63 -8.67
C PRO A 195 -5.56 5.49 -7.67
N VAL A 196 -5.67 4.25 -8.15
CA VAL A 196 -5.83 3.06 -7.30
C VAL A 196 -4.74 3.01 -6.23
N THR A 197 -5.17 2.74 -5.00
CA THR A 197 -4.27 2.66 -3.85
C THR A 197 -3.44 1.37 -3.91
N MET A 198 -2.12 1.51 -3.77
CA MET A 198 -1.20 0.38 -3.70
C MET A 198 -1.17 -0.25 -2.29
N ARG A 199 -0.60 -1.45 -2.16
CA ARG A 199 -0.41 -2.14 -0.88
C ARG A 199 0.35 -1.27 0.13
N GLY A 200 0.10 -1.53 1.42
CA GLY A 200 0.81 -0.85 2.50
C GLY A 200 2.31 -1.18 2.52
N VAL A 201 3.13 -0.15 2.76
CA VAL A 201 4.58 -0.23 2.85
C VAL A 201 4.98 -0.29 4.32
N ARG A 202 5.47 -1.44 4.79
CA ARG A 202 6.02 -1.53 6.15
C ARG A 202 7.45 -1.05 6.15
N CYS A 203 7.77 -0.10 7.02
CA CYS A 203 9.12 0.34 7.32
C CYS A 203 9.44 0.05 8.79
N ASP A 204 10.69 -0.33 9.08
CA ASP A 204 11.15 -0.62 10.43
C ASP A 204 12.67 -0.40 10.56
N SER A 205 13.18 -0.42 11.79
CA SER A 205 14.61 -0.33 12.12
C SER A 205 15.07 -1.43 13.05
N VAL A 206 14.58 -2.67 12.88
CA VAL A 206 14.97 -3.76 13.77
C VAL A 206 16.49 -3.99 13.75
N SER A 207 17.12 -3.99 14.93
CA SER A 207 18.58 -3.99 15.06
C SER A 207 19.24 -5.26 14.52
N TYR A 208 18.59 -6.43 14.66
CA TYR A 208 19.13 -7.72 14.20
C TYR A 208 19.16 -7.89 12.68
N LEU A 209 18.67 -6.92 11.89
CA LEU A 209 18.86 -6.84 10.44
C LEU A 209 19.84 -5.72 10.03
N GLY A 210 20.43 -5.02 11.00
CA GLY A 210 21.43 -3.96 10.81
C GLY A 210 20.84 -2.64 10.32
N LYS A 211 20.45 -2.58 9.04
CA LYS A 211 19.96 -1.33 8.42
C LYS A 211 18.44 -1.18 8.58
N PRO A 212 17.91 0.05 8.63
CA PRO A 212 16.47 0.31 8.44
C PRO A 212 16.01 -0.14 7.05
N GLY A 213 14.72 -0.32 6.84
CA GLY A 213 14.22 -0.80 5.54
C GLY A 213 12.72 -0.81 5.40
N CYS A 214 12.26 -0.80 4.16
CA CYS A 214 10.84 -0.81 3.77
C CYS A 214 10.52 -1.97 2.80
N VAL A 215 9.40 -2.66 3.03
CA VAL A 215 8.92 -3.79 2.22
C VAL A 215 7.39 -3.86 2.15
N TYR A 216 6.86 -4.57 1.16
CA TYR A 216 5.46 -5.01 1.17
C TYR A 216 5.30 -6.24 2.06
N ALA A 217 5.07 -6.01 3.35
CA ALA A 217 4.94 -7.07 4.35
C ALA A 217 3.86 -8.12 4.02
N SER A 218 2.77 -7.70 3.37
CA SER A 218 1.68 -8.58 2.96
C SER A 218 2.00 -9.47 1.75
N TRP A 219 3.11 -9.23 1.05
CA TRP A 219 3.59 -10.14 0.01
C TRP A 219 4.53 -11.17 0.63
N LEU A 220 4.12 -12.44 0.66
CA LEU A 220 4.86 -13.51 1.33
C LEU A 220 5.94 -14.10 0.41
N PRO A 221 7.24 -13.90 0.67
CA PRO A 221 8.31 -14.45 -0.13
C PRO A 221 8.42 -15.97 0.04
N SER A 222 9.11 -16.65 -0.88
CA SER A 222 9.43 -18.08 -0.76
C SER A 222 10.93 -18.31 -0.58
N PHE A 223 11.32 -18.97 0.51
CA PHE A 223 12.67 -19.49 0.69
C PHE A 223 12.84 -20.74 -0.17
N THR A 224 13.77 -20.74 -1.12
CA THR A 224 13.92 -21.84 -2.09
C THR A 224 15.16 -22.68 -1.78
N LEU A 225 14.98 -23.99 -1.70
CA LEU A 225 16.05 -24.99 -1.63
C LEU A 225 15.93 -25.94 -2.81
N SER A 226 17.05 -26.33 -3.40
CA SER A 226 17.10 -27.23 -4.56
C SER A 226 17.76 -28.55 -4.19
N ARG A 227 17.09 -29.68 -4.46
CA ARG A 227 17.63 -31.04 -4.33
C ARG A 227 18.73 -31.34 -5.35
N LYS A 228 18.84 -30.51 -6.40
CA LYS A 228 19.94 -30.56 -7.38
C LYS A 228 21.18 -29.76 -6.94
N ASP A 229 21.05 -28.91 -5.92
CA ASP A 229 22.18 -28.11 -5.40
C ASP A 229 22.97 -28.92 -4.37
N SER A 230 24.18 -29.35 -4.76
CA SER A 230 25.06 -30.17 -3.93
C SER A 230 25.42 -29.53 -2.58
N ALA A 231 25.39 -28.21 -2.48
CA ALA A 231 25.73 -27.50 -1.24
C ALA A 231 24.62 -27.59 -0.17
N VAL A 232 23.38 -27.95 -0.55
CA VAL A 232 22.23 -28.04 0.36
C VAL A 232 21.32 -29.24 0.09
N LYS A 233 21.76 -30.21 -0.72
CA LYS A 233 20.95 -31.32 -1.26
C LYS A 233 20.18 -32.09 -0.19
N GLU A 234 20.84 -32.53 0.88
CA GLU A 234 20.22 -33.31 1.96
C GLU A 234 19.21 -32.47 2.76
N ALA A 235 19.48 -31.18 2.98
CA ALA A 235 18.54 -30.25 3.61
C ALA A 235 17.31 -30.03 2.72
N ALA A 236 17.52 -29.79 1.42
CA ALA A 236 16.44 -29.65 0.44
C ALA A 236 15.58 -30.92 0.37
N GLN A 237 16.22 -32.11 0.39
CA GLN A 237 15.52 -33.40 0.42
C GLN A 237 14.71 -33.57 1.70
N HIS A 238 15.26 -33.21 2.86
CA HIS A 238 14.53 -33.28 4.13
C HIS A 238 13.29 -32.38 4.11
N VAL A 239 13.42 -31.13 3.69
CA VAL A 239 12.28 -30.20 3.56
C VAL A 239 11.25 -30.75 2.57
N TYR A 240 11.68 -31.23 1.41
CA TYR A 240 10.80 -31.82 0.40
C TYR A 240 9.96 -32.95 1.00
N ASP A 241 10.61 -33.90 1.68
CA ASP A 241 9.93 -35.05 2.29
C ASP A 241 9.02 -34.65 3.46
N ALA A 242 9.49 -33.72 4.31
CA ALA A 242 8.72 -33.22 5.44
C ALA A 242 7.43 -32.53 5.00
N GLN A 243 7.48 -31.70 3.95
CA GLN A 243 6.30 -31.02 3.40
C GLN A 243 5.20 -31.99 2.90
N ARG A 244 5.56 -33.23 2.53
CA ARG A 244 4.58 -34.26 2.13
C ARG A 244 4.06 -35.10 3.29
N LYS A 245 4.83 -35.25 4.37
CA LYS A 245 4.47 -36.10 5.51
C LYS A 245 3.77 -35.32 6.63
N VAL A 246 4.16 -34.08 6.85
CA VAL A 246 3.68 -33.26 7.96
C VAL A 246 2.26 -32.74 7.68
N LYS A 247 1.34 -32.99 8.61
CA LYS A 247 -0.06 -32.53 8.54
C LYS A 247 -0.14 -31.00 8.43
N GLY A 248 -1.14 -30.48 7.73
CA GLY A 248 -1.31 -29.02 7.57
C GLY A 248 -0.30 -28.35 6.63
N LYS A 249 0.70 -29.09 6.11
CA LYS A 249 1.64 -28.67 5.05
C LYS A 249 2.28 -27.29 5.34
N PRO A 250 2.88 -27.10 6.53
CA PRO A 250 3.50 -25.83 6.91
C PRO A 250 4.64 -25.48 5.93
N GLY A 251 4.76 -24.20 5.63
CA GLY A 251 5.66 -23.66 4.61
C GLY A 251 5.29 -23.99 3.16
N LEU A 252 4.29 -24.84 2.90
CA LEU A 252 3.82 -25.16 1.54
C LEU A 252 2.48 -24.47 1.23
N SER A 253 1.38 -24.93 1.83
CA SER A 253 0.05 -24.30 1.66
C SER A 253 -0.29 -23.30 2.76
N LYS A 254 0.40 -23.38 3.91
CA LYS A 254 0.32 -22.42 5.01
C LYS A 254 1.70 -21.78 5.19
N PRO A 255 1.80 -20.44 5.31
CA PRO A 255 3.10 -19.81 5.52
C PRO A 255 3.67 -20.18 6.89
N LEU A 256 5.00 -20.18 6.99
CA LEU A 256 5.71 -20.14 8.26
C LEU A 256 5.84 -18.69 8.73
N HIS A 257 5.91 -18.47 10.04
CA HIS A 257 6.10 -17.14 10.61
C HIS A 257 7.46 -17.05 11.30
N ARG A 258 8.27 -16.07 10.94
CA ARG A 258 9.61 -15.89 11.53
C ARG A 258 9.49 -15.74 13.04
N LEU A 259 10.33 -16.46 13.76
CA LEU A 259 10.52 -16.35 15.20
C LEU A 259 11.94 -15.86 15.49
N THR A 260 12.03 -14.85 16.35
CA THR A 260 13.28 -14.28 16.82
C THR A 260 13.46 -14.52 18.32
N GLY A 261 14.69 -14.27 18.81
CA GLY A 261 15.07 -14.49 20.20
C GLY A 261 15.69 -15.86 20.43
N LYS A 262 16.96 -15.86 20.84
CA LYS A 262 17.79 -17.08 20.96
C LYS A 262 17.14 -18.15 21.84
N LYS A 263 16.62 -17.77 23.02
CA LYS A 263 15.98 -18.69 23.97
C LYS A 263 14.78 -19.43 23.36
N LYS A 264 13.96 -18.75 22.54
CA LYS A 264 12.79 -19.36 21.88
C LYS A 264 13.21 -20.33 20.78
N ILE A 265 14.17 -19.91 19.95
CA ILE A 265 14.72 -20.74 18.88
C ILE A 265 15.40 -22.00 19.46
N ASP A 266 16.16 -21.87 20.54
CA ASP A 266 16.83 -23.01 21.18
C ASP A 266 15.83 -23.97 21.82
N LYS A 267 14.72 -23.46 22.39
CA LYS A 267 13.61 -24.28 22.88
C LYS A 267 12.94 -25.05 21.74
N ASN A 268 12.71 -24.40 20.60
CA ASN A 268 12.15 -25.04 19.42
C ASN A 268 13.06 -26.17 18.90
N ARG A 269 14.36 -25.90 18.84
CA ARG A 269 15.38 -26.89 18.48
C ARG A 269 15.44 -28.07 19.44
N SER A 270 15.38 -27.83 20.75
CA SER A 270 15.49 -28.91 21.74
C SER A 270 14.30 -29.88 21.72
N ILE A 271 13.13 -29.41 21.27
CA ILE A 271 11.93 -30.23 21.11
C ILE A 271 12.04 -31.16 19.91
N VAL A 272 12.49 -30.65 18.76
CA VAL A 272 12.54 -31.42 17.51
C VAL A 272 13.83 -32.24 17.41
N CYS A 273 14.98 -31.62 17.68
CA CYS A 273 16.31 -32.22 17.59
C CYS A 273 16.87 -32.51 19.00
N LYS A 274 16.26 -33.48 19.69
CA LYS A 274 16.62 -33.87 21.07
C LYS A 274 18.11 -34.17 21.22
N LYS A 275 18.68 -33.83 22.38
CA LYS A 275 20.10 -34.11 22.69
C LYS A 275 20.39 -35.61 22.71
N SER A 276 19.43 -36.43 23.13
CA SER A 276 19.55 -37.90 23.20
C SER A 276 19.69 -38.60 21.84
N TYR A 277 19.39 -37.94 20.72
CA TYR A 277 19.53 -38.56 19.41
C TYR A 277 21.01 -38.77 19.05
N LYS A 278 21.34 -39.99 18.58
CA LYS A 278 22.67 -40.31 18.04
C LYS A 278 22.98 -39.40 16.85
N ARG A 279 24.14 -38.75 16.87
CA ARG A 279 24.64 -37.88 15.80
C ARG A 279 25.89 -38.54 15.20
N PRO A 280 25.75 -39.29 14.08
CA PRO A 280 26.89 -39.89 13.40
C PRO A 280 27.94 -38.86 13.00
N LYS A 281 29.20 -39.28 12.87
CA LYS A 281 30.30 -38.41 12.44
C LYS A 281 29.94 -37.73 11.10
N GLY A 282 30.12 -36.41 11.03
CA GLY A 282 29.82 -35.62 9.84
C GLY A 282 28.33 -35.31 9.60
N LYS A 283 27.43 -35.77 10.47
CA LYS A 283 25.99 -35.48 10.39
C LYS A 283 25.54 -34.54 11.52
N SER A 284 24.53 -33.73 11.26
CA SER A 284 23.82 -32.93 12.25
C SER A 284 22.31 -33.07 12.07
N CYS A 285 21.56 -32.81 13.15
CA CYS A 285 20.10 -32.86 13.12
C CYS A 285 19.56 -31.61 12.41
N ASP A 286 18.81 -31.81 11.35
CA ASP A 286 18.01 -30.79 10.66
C ASP A 286 16.54 -30.92 11.05
N GLU A 287 15.82 -29.80 11.03
CA GLU A 287 14.49 -29.65 11.61
C GLU A 287 13.54 -28.91 10.65
N TYR A 288 12.36 -29.47 10.43
CA TYR A 288 11.31 -28.84 9.64
C TYR A 288 9.93 -28.94 10.32
N PRO A 289 9.18 -27.83 10.49
CA PRO A 289 9.58 -26.44 10.21
C PRO A 289 10.81 -25.99 11.00
N MET A 290 11.55 -25.02 10.45
CA MET A 290 12.83 -24.58 11.02
C MET A 290 12.63 -23.97 12.42
N ALA A 291 13.56 -24.18 13.34
CA ALA A 291 13.46 -23.68 14.72
C ALA A 291 13.33 -22.14 14.83
N SER A 292 13.71 -21.40 13.80
CA SER A 292 13.51 -19.94 13.68
C SER A 292 12.12 -19.55 13.16
N THR A 293 11.12 -20.42 13.33
CA THR A 293 9.72 -20.19 12.97
C THR A 293 8.80 -20.54 14.14
N ARG A 294 7.60 -19.95 14.18
CA ARG A 294 6.59 -20.22 15.22
C ARG A 294 6.08 -21.66 15.15
N GLU A 295 6.04 -22.21 13.94
CA GLU A 295 5.60 -23.57 13.63
C GLU A 295 6.66 -24.64 13.86
N GLY A 296 7.91 -24.28 14.15
CA GLY A 296 8.97 -25.25 14.39
C GLY A 296 9.14 -25.52 15.87
N GLY A 297 8.78 -26.71 16.39
CA GLY A 297 8.90 -27.05 17.83
C GLY A 297 7.97 -26.26 18.77
N GLY A 298 7.53 -26.84 19.89
CA GLY A 298 6.64 -26.17 20.86
C GLY A 298 5.14 -26.53 20.80
N GLN A 299 4.29 -25.74 21.47
CA GLN A 299 2.84 -26.00 21.57
C GLN A 299 2.10 -25.82 20.24
N GLU A 300 2.52 -24.87 19.40
CA GLU A 300 1.92 -24.61 18.07
C GLU A 300 2.27 -25.68 17.01
N SER A 301 3.17 -26.61 17.34
CA SER A 301 3.71 -27.61 16.40
C SER A 301 3.49 -29.06 16.84
N LYS A 302 2.60 -29.33 17.83
CA LYS A 302 2.29 -30.70 18.29
C LYS A 302 1.91 -31.59 17.10
N GLY A 303 2.80 -32.53 16.76
CA GLY A 303 2.63 -33.47 15.64
C GLY A 303 3.00 -32.92 14.25
N LEU A 304 3.55 -31.70 14.16
CA LEU A 304 3.81 -31.00 12.90
C LEU A 304 5.30 -30.82 12.57
N SER A 305 6.19 -31.61 13.19
CA SER A 305 7.64 -31.47 13.00
C SER A 305 8.29 -32.75 12.49
N SER A 306 9.29 -32.60 11.64
CA SER A 306 10.17 -33.64 11.11
C SER A 306 11.61 -33.31 11.50
N HIS A 307 12.40 -34.34 11.79
CA HIS A 307 13.83 -34.22 11.96
C HIS A 307 14.56 -35.23 11.10
N ARG A 308 15.80 -34.91 10.68
CA ARG A 308 16.66 -35.82 9.94
C ARG A 308 18.13 -35.55 10.23
N MET A 309 18.91 -36.61 10.43
CA MET A 309 20.37 -36.49 10.46
C MET A 309 20.88 -36.32 9.04
N ILE A 310 21.42 -35.15 8.72
CA ILE A 310 21.94 -34.81 7.39
C ILE A 310 23.39 -34.34 7.45
N ASN A 311 24.07 -34.26 6.32
CA ASN A 311 25.45 -33.75 6.24
C ASN A 311 25.56 -32.38 6.92
N ALA A 312 26.45 -32.27 7.91
CA ALA A 312 26.55 -31.10 8.76
C ALA A 312 26.92 -29.82 7.98
N LYS A 313 27.76 -29.93 6.94
CA LYS A 313 28.15 -28.80 6.08
C LYS A 313 26.94 -28.29 5.27
N GLN A 314 26.14 -29.21 4.72
CA GLN A 314 24.94 -28.85 3.96
C GLN A 314 23.86 -28.22 4.85
N ASN A 315 23.68 -28.75 6.06
CA ASN A 315 22.75 -28.18 7.05
C ASN A 315 23.15 -26.75 7.42
N SER A 316 24.42 -26.53 7.78
CA SER A 316 24.96 -25.20 8.10
C SER A 316 24.80 -24.22 6.93
N LYS A 317 25.05 -24.68 5.69
CA LYS A 317 24.88 -23.86 4.49
C LYS A 317 23.41 -23.47 4.26
N ALA A 318 22.47 -24.39 4.46
CA ALA A 318 21.04 -24.11 4.38
C ALA A 318 20.61 -23.06 5.43
N GLY A 319 21.08 -23.18 6.67
CA GLY A 319 20.87 -22.19 7.72
C GLY A 319 21.44 -20.80 7.38
N THR A 320 22.63 -20.75 6.77
CA THR A 320 23.23 -19.50 6.28
C THR A 320 22.35 -18.85 5.20
N ARG A 321 21.88 -19.63 4.23
CA ARG A 321 20.98 -19.13 3.16
C ARG A 321 19.63 -18.68 3.70
N LEU A 322 19.11 -19.34 4.74
CA LEU A 322 17.88 -18.91 5.42
C LEU A 322 18.06 -17.53 6.08
N ASN A 323 19.18 -17.31 6.78
CA ASN A 323 19.48 -16.00 7.37
C ASN A 323 19.63 -14.91 6.31
N GLN A 324 20.28 -15.21 5.17
CA GLN A 324 20.38 -14.30 4.03
C GLN A 324 19.00 -13.98 3.45
N PHE A 325 18.14 -14.99 3.30
CA PHE A 325 16.76 -14.82 2.84
C PHE A 325 15.95 -13.90 3.76
N TYR A 326 16.07 -14.06 5.08
CA TYR A 326 15.45 -13.15 6.05
C TYR A 326 15.92 -11.70 5.86
N GLY A 327 17.22 -11.49 5.67
CA GLY A 327 17.79 -10.15 5.45
C GLY A 327 17.35 -9.52 4.12
N GLN A 328 17.45 -10.27 3.01
CA GLN A 328 17.12 -9.79 1.66
C GLN A 328 15.64 -9.40 1.52
N ASN A 329 14.75 -10.14 2.19
CA ASN A 329 13.31 -9.89 2.15
C ASN A 329 12.80 -9.07 3.34
N ARG A 330 13.72 -8.62 4.21
CA ARG A 330 13.44 -7.95 5.48
C ARG A 330 12.29 -8.62 6.24
N ILE A 331 12.36 -9.94 6.40
CA ILE A 331 11.36 -10.71 7.14
C ILE A 331 11.64 -10.46 8.62
N ILE A 332 10.75 -9.82 9.38
CA ILE A 332 10.96 -9.57 10.82
C ILE A 332 10.15 -10.55 11.67
N ASP A 333 10.25 -10.50 13.00
CA ASP A 333 9.44 -11.37 13.88
C ASP A 333 7.94 -11.31 13.52
N GLY A 334 7.32 -12.47 13.38
CA GLY A 334 5.92 -12.60 12.98
C GLY A 334 5.65 -12.52 11.47
N ASP A 335 6.63 -12.15 10.64
CA ASP A 335 6.42 -12.13 9.18
C ASP A 335 6.25 -13.53 8.60
N GLY A 336 5.25 -13.67 7.74
CA GLY A 336 4.97 -14.88 6.99
C GLY A 336 5.91 -15.07 5.78
N PHE A 337 6.26 -16.32 5.49
CA PHE A 337 6.95 -16.73 4.27
C PHE A 337 6.66 -18.20 3.93
N PHE A 338 6.83 -18.59 2.66
CA PHE A 338 6.75 -19.98 2.22
C PHE A 338 8.14 -20.59 2.04
N VAL A 339 8.18 -21.92 1.91
CA VAL A 339 9.38 -22.68 1.59
C VAL A 339 9.11 -23.52 0.34
N LYS A 340 9.98 -23.41 -0.65
CA LYS A 340 9.91 -24.16 -1.90
C LYS A 340 11.11 -25.10 -1.98
N ALA A 341 10.87 -26.39 -1.78
CA ALA A 341 11.86 -27.43 -2.07
C ALA A 341 11.58 -28.02 -3.45
N LYS A 342 12.55 -27.90 -4.37
CA LYS A 342 12.44 -28.38 -5.75
C LYS A 342 13.59 -29.32 -6.12
#